data_AF-A0AA40A2T9-F1
#
_entry.id   AF-A0AA40A2T9-F1
#
_cell.length_a   1.000
_cell.length_b   1.000
_cell.length_c   1.000
_cell.angle_alpha   90.00
_cell.angle_beta   90.00
_cell.angle_gamma   90.00
#
_symmetry.space_group_name_H-M   'P 1'
#
loop_
_entity.id
_entity.type
_entity.pdbx_description
1 polymer ?
#
loop_
_entity_poly.entity_id
_entity_poly.type
_entity_poly.pdbx_seq_one_letter_code
_entity_poly.pdbx_strand_id
1 'polypeptide(L)'
;MGNLTTTADVPFGPFLAGLAAWALLRLILEGLVHYLNPEFFEDLKLDIRKRYDLYFGVWLGTLFKIVSLLSCSAAVLTTPAETDIAGLVRPLKTAEQWCWGCRAVIFVQEMPHIQSIPELLVHHMLSIASMLGILAWRLPRRQMYLMWASLLSEFVTNARMLLRMHGRMGPAVAKWFSLIMAVMIVGFRMTGVVVAMLWSFRSGTSGLALFVNVGGMVIYMAYMVKMTFWELERAGMLSFDMVKPAVLVVANRWRVSLFGVMLGAGFLATEASALFVYQASQGGVNSAVEVHDIVRAFLQVAAAGLFGSYVTAPTMRLFVVSGGTEGGKYPKLCLPGGLLAASTTLLYSPAIAASISRVHFLASVVVSLPLL
;
A
#
# COMPACT_ATOMS: atom_id res chain seq x y z
N MET A 1 -33.56 7.33 20.32
CA MET A 1 -33.92 7.43 18.89
C MET A 1 -33.91 8.90 18.53
N GLY A 2 -32.80 9.40 18.00
CA GLY A 2 -32.65 10.80 17.63
C GLY A 2 -33.16 11.03 16.22
N ASN A 3 -33.94 12.10 16.03
CA ASN A 3 -34.52 12.51 14.76
C ASN A 3 -33.51 12.46 13.61
N LEU A 4 -33.81 11.62 12.61
CA LEU A 4 -33.20 11.62 11.29
C LEU A 4 -33.68 12.87 10.53
N THR A 5 -33.15 14.03 10.88
CA THR A 5 -33.22 15.20 10.00
C THR A 5 -32.28 14.96 8.82
N THR A 6 -32.87 14.41 7.76
CA THR A 6 -32.68 14.74 6.33
C THR A 6 -31.32 15.29 5.90
N THR A 7 -30.67 14.49 5.03
CA THR A 7 -29.67 14.86 4.01
C THR A 7 -28.39 15.54 4.52
N ALA A 8 -27.42 14.73 4.95
CA ALA A 8 -26.03 15.17 4.92
C ALA A 8 -25.58 15.23 3.45
N ASP A 9 -25.51 16.46 2.94
CA ASP A 9 -25.20 16.87 1.58
C ASP A 9 -24.02 16.11 0.95
N VAL A 10 -24.31 15.23 0.00
CA VAL A 10 -23.37 14.94 -1.09
C VAL A 10 -23.64 16.02 -2.14
N PRO A 11 -22.81 17.07 -2.22
CA PRO A 11 -23.10 18.18 -3.10
C PRO A 11 -22.84 17.73 -4.52
N PHE A 12 -23.91 17.66 -5.30
CA PHE A 12 -23.87 17.41 -6.73
C PHE A 12 -23.15 18.54 -7.49
N GLY A 13 -22.96 19.72 -6.88
CA GLY A 13 -22.33 20.89 -7.52
C GLY A 13 -20.97 20.60 -8.17
N PRO A 14 -19.93 20.25 -7.40
CA PRO A 14 -18.61 19.94 -7.96
C PRO A 14 -18.62 18.76 -8.95
N PHE A 15 -19.49 17.76 -8.72
CA PHE A 15 -19.64 16.62 -9.63
C PHE A 15 -20.24 17.04 -10.98
N LEU A 16 -21.39 17.73 -10.98
CA LEU A 16 -22.06 18.21 -12.19
C LEU A 16 -21.21 19.24 -12.93
N ALA A 17 -20.60 20.18 -12.20
CA ALA A 17 -19.68 21.15 -12.78
C ALA A 17 -18.48 20.45 -13.41
N GLY A 18 -17.92 19.42 -12.76
CA GLY A 18 -16.83 18.64 -13.30
C GLY A 18 -17.22 17.82 -14.53
N LEU A 19 -18.41 17.23 -14.58
CA LEU A 19 -18.93 16.55 -15.78
C LEU A 19 -19.08 17.51 -16.96
N ALA A 20 -19.67 18.69 -16.72
CA ALA A 20 -19.83 19.72 -17.75
C ALA A 20 -18.47 20.25 -18.23
N ALA A 21 -17.55 20.51 -17.30
CA ALA A 21 -16.19 20.94 -17.62
C ALA A 21 -15.43 19.88 -18.42
N TRP A 22 -15.61 18.59 -18.09
CA TRP A 22 -14.96 17.49 -18.82
C TRP A 22 -15.41 17.46 -20.28
N ALA A 23 -16.73 17.55 -20.52
CA ALA A 23 -17.29 17.59 -21.88
C ALA A 23 -16.78 18.81 -22.67
N LEU A 24 -16.79 20.00 -22.06
CA LEU A 24 -16.33 21.22 -22.72
C LEU A 24 -14.83 21.18 -23.04
N LEU A 25 -14.00 20.78 -22.07
CA LEU A 25 -12.56 20.66 -22.26
C LEU A 25 -12.21 19.59 -23.29
N ARG A 26 -13.02 18.53 -23.39
CA ARG A 26 -12.86 17.53 -24.45
C ARG A 26 -13.04 18.15 -25.82
N LEU A 27 -14.11 18.90 -26.05
CA LEU A 27 -14.37 19.57 -27.33
C LEU A 27 -13.25 20.55 -27.70
N ILE A 28 -12.78 21.33 -26.72
CA ILE A 28 -11.66 22.27 -26.92
C ILE A 28 -10.39 21.51 -27.29
N LEU A 29 -10.05 20.45 -26.55
CA LEU A 29 -8.84 19.67 -26.79
C LEU A 29 -8.88 18.94 -28.14
N GLU A 30 -10.02 18.38 -28.53
CA GLU A 30 -10.21 17.78 -29.85
C GLU A 30 -10.01 18.80 -30.96
N GLY A 31 -10.61 19.99 -30.85
CA GLY A 31 -10.43 21.08 -31.80
C GLY A 31 -8.97 21.55 -31.90
N LEU A 32 -8.28 21.67 -30.76
CA LEU A 32 -6.86 22.04 -30.72
C LEU A 32 -5.97 20.99 -31.39
N VAL A 33 -6.18 19.70 -31.11
CA VAL A 33 -5.37 18.62 -31.69
C VAL A 33 -5.63 18.51 -33.20
N HIS A 34 -6.89 18.61 -33.62
CA HIS A 34 -7.25 18.64 -35.04
C HIS A 34 -6.58 19.79 -35.78
N TYR A 35 -6.54 20.99 -35.19
CA TYR A 35 -5.93 22.16 -35.80
C TYR A 35 -4.40 22.10 -35.83
N LEU A 36 -3.77 21.70 -34.72
CA LEU A 36 -2.31 21.71 -34.58
C LEU A 36 -1.61 20.53 -35.24
N ASN A 37 -2.26 19.37 -35.31
CA ASN A 37 -1.70 18.16 -35.93
C ASN A 37 -2.83 17.31 -36.56
N PRO A 38 -3.35 17.73 -37.73
CA PRO A 38 -4.49 17.08 -38.37
C PRO A 38 -4.19 15.62 -38.76
N GLU A 39 -2.98 15.32 -39.21
CA GLU A 39 -2.58 13.96 -39.59
C GLU A 39 -2.63 13.01 -38.39
N PHE A 40 -2.06 13.42 -37.25
CA PHE A 40 -2.12 12.63 -36.01
C PHE A 40 -3.56 12.47 -35.51
N PHE A 41 -4.39 13.51 -35.63
CA PHE A 41 -5.79 13.44 -35.23
C PHE A 41 -6.59 12.41 -36.04
N GLU A 42 -6.39 12.38 -37.37
CA GLU A 42 -7.02 11.37 -38.22
C GLU A 42 -6.47 9.97 -37.93
N ASP A 43 -5.17 9.83 -37.64
CA ASP A 43 -4.58 8.55 -37.22
C ASP A 43 -5.16 8.03 -35.88
N LEU A 44 -5.48 8.94 -34.94
CA LEU A 44 -6.16 8.58 -33.69
C LEU A 44 -7.57 8.03 -33.96
N LYS A 45 -8.31 8.62 -34.90
CA LYS A 45 -9.69 8.21 -35.23
C LYS A 45 -9.77 6.85 -35.89
N LEU A 46 -8.69 6.35 -36.50
CA LEU A 46 -8.65 5.00 -37.07
C LEU A 46 -8.91 3.90 -36.02
N ASP A 47 -8.61 4.18 -34.73
CA ASP A 47 -8.97 3.32 -33.61
C ASP A 47 -9.63 4.14 -32.49
N ILE A 48 -10.93 4.41 -32.67
CA ILE A 48 -11.71 5.26 -31.76
C ILE A 48 -11.61 4.76 -30.31
N ARG A 49 -11.83 3.47 -30.08
CA ARG A 49 -11.95 2.95 -28.70
C ARG A 49 -10.61 2.84 -27.99
N LYS A 50 -9.53 2.47 -28.68
CA LYS A 50 -8.25 2.22 -28.00
C LYS A 50 -7.26 3.38 -28.08
N ARG A 51 -7.31 4.21 -29.14
CA ARG A 51 -6.37 5.31 -29.32
C ARG A 51 -7.04 6.66 -29.10
N TYR A 52 -8.16 6.95 -29.79
CA TYR A 52 -8.82 8.25 -29.69
C TYR A 52 -9.33 8.54 -28.28
N ASP A 53 -10.22 7.69 -27.76
CA ASP A 53 -10.81 7.89 -26.44
C ASP A 53 -9.75 7.88 -25.34
N LEU A 54 -8.79 6.97 -25.45
CA LEU A 54 -7.68 6.89 -24.50
C LEU A 54 -6.81 8.15 -24.51
N TYR A 55 -6.49 8.70 -25.69
CA TYR A 55 -5.64 9.87 -25.82
C TYR A 55 -6.25 11.10 -25.12
N PHE A 56 -7.51 11.42 -25.47
CA PHE A 56 -8.22 12.56 -24.87
C PHE A 56 -8.54 12.29 -23.40
N GLY A 57 -8.90 11.07 -23.05
CA GLY A 57 -9.11 10.64 -21.67
C GLY A 57 -7.88 10.82 -20.78
N VAL A 58 -6.68 10.46 -21.28
CA VAL A 58 -5.42 10.62 -20.52
C VAL A 58 -5.10 12.10 -20.31
N TRP A 59 -5.27 12.96 -21.32
CA TRP A 59 -5.07 14.42 -21.15
C TRP A 59 -6.04 15.02 -20.15
N LEU A 60 -7.35 14.78 -20.32
CA LEU A 60 -8.39 15.31 -19.43
C LEU A 60 -8.24 14.76 -18.01
N GLY A 61 -7.99 13.46 -17.88
CA GLY A 61 -7.68 12.82 -16.61
C GLY A 61 -6.50 13.50 -15.91
N THR A 62 -5.44 13.84 -16.65
CA THR A 62 -4.29 14.59 -16.11
C THR A 62 -4.69 15.95 -15.56
N LEU A 63 -5.45 16.75 -16.32
CA LEU A 63 -5.89 18.08 -15.89
C LEU A 63 -6.79 18.01 -14.64
N PHE A 64 -7.76 17.09 -14.64
CA PHE A 64 -8.67 16.91 -13.50
C PHE A 64 -7.96 16.36 -12.26
N LYS A 65 -6.93 15.52 -12.45
CA LYS A 65 -6.09 15.03 -11.36
C LYS A 65 -5.35 16.16 -10.65
N ILE A 66 -5.00 17.28 -11.31
CA ILE A 66 -4.42 18.47 -10.64
C ILE A 66 -5.41 19.04 -9.63
N VAL A 67 -6.63 19.31 -10.09
CA VAL A 67 -7.71 19.85 -9.24
C VAL A 67 -8.03 18.89 -8.11
N SER A 68 -8.09 17.58 -8.40
CA SER A 68 -8.29 16.55 -7.39
C SER A 68 -7.16 16.50 -6.37
N LEU A 69 -5.89 16.54 -6.80
CA LEU A 69 -4.75 16.53 -5.90
C LEU A 69 -4.77 17.73 -4.95
N LEU A 70 -4.98 18.93 -5.48
CA LEU A 70 -5.02 20.17 -4.70
C LEU A 70 -6.20 20.18 -3.73
N SER A 71 -7.39 19.82 -4.19
CA SER A 71 -8.60 19.78 -3.34
C SER A 71 -8.50 18.70 -2.26
N CYS A 72 -7.97 17.51 -2.57
CA CYS A 72 -7.77 16.46 -1.57
C CYS A 72 -6.67 16.83 -0.57
N SER A 73 -5.60 17.49 -1.01
CA SER A 73 -4.56 18.00 -0.09
C SER A 73 -5.14 19.07 0.85
N ALA A 74 -5.93 20.00 0.32
CA ALA A 74 -6.67 20.98 1.11
C ALA A 74 -7.67 20.31 2.05
N ALA A 75 -8.35 19.25 1.62
CA ALA A 75 -9.27 18.47 2.46
C ALA A 75 -8.53 17.83 3.63
N VAL A 76 -7.36 17.21 3.42
CA VAL A 76 -6.52 16.66 4.52
C VAL A 76 -6.24 17.73 5.56
N LEU A 77 -5.83 18.93 5.13
CA LEU A 77 -5.41 20.02 6.02
C LEU A 77 -6.57 20.72 6.74
N THR A 78 -7.75 20.80 6.11
CA THR A 78 -8.88 21.60 6.60
C THR A 78 -9.98 20.79 7.29
N THR A 79 -9.97 19.47 7.12
CA THR A 79 -10.88 18.55 7.82
C THR A 79 -10.65 18.70 9.34
N PRO A 80 -11.66 18.94 10.18
CA PRO A 80 -11.49 19.08 11.64
C PRO A 80 -11.05 17.78 12.32
N ALA A 81 -10.24 17.83 13.38
CA ALA A 81 -9.74 16.64 14.09
C ALA A 81 -10.87 15.79 14.71
N GLU A 82 -11.99 16.41 15.05
CA GLU A 82 -13.15 15.73 15.60
C GLU A 82 -13.77 14.75 14.59
N THR A 83 -13.60 15.01 13.29
CA THR A 83 -14.07 14.10 12.23
C THR A 83 -13.16 12.89 11.99
N ASP A 84 -12.07 12.78 12.75
CA ASP A 84 -11.24 11.58 12.81
C ASP A 84 -11.83 10.51 13.75
N ILE A 85 -12.93 10.81 14.45
CA ILE A 85 -13.60 9.89 15.37
C ILE A 85 -14.73 9.16 14.61
N ALA A 86 -14.70 7.82 14.66
CA ALA A 86 -15.71 7.00 14.00
C ALA A 86 -17.14 7.30 14.50
N GLY A 87 -18.10 7.34 13.57
CA GLY A 87 -19.51 7.59 13.89
C GLY A 87 -19.92 9.06 14.02
N LEU A 88 -18.97 9.99 14.12
CA LEU A 88 -19.25 11.43 14.13
C LEU A 88 -19.39 11.96 12.69
N VAL A 89 -20.63 12.09 12.23
CA VAL A 89 -20.93 12.61 10.88
C VAL A 89 -21.07 14.12 10.92
N ARG A 90 -20.21 14.82 10.17
CA ARG A 90 -20.37 16.25 9.89
C ARG A 90 -20.55 16.50 8.38
N PRO A 91 -21.24 17.58 8.00
CA PRO A 91 -21.29 18.01 6.60
C PRO A 91 -19.89 18.14 6.01
N LEU A 92 -19.76 17.87 4.70
CA LEU A 92 -18.49 18.03 3.98
C LEU A 92 -18.17 19.52 3.84
N LYS A 93 -16.97 19.96 4.23
CA LYS A 93 -16.47 21.30 3.89
C LYS A 93 -16.21 21.41 2.39
N THR A 94 -16.16 22.63 1.87
CA THR A 94 -15.92 22.89 0.43
C THR A 94 -14.73 22.11 -0.14
N ALA A 95 -13.58 22.07 0.53
CA ALA A 95 -12.43 21.28 0.04
C ALA A 95 -12.72 19.77 -0.04
N GLU A 96 -13.42 19.23 0.95
CA GLU A 96 -13.85 17.83 0.98
C GLU A 96 -14.83 17.53 -0.16
N GLN A 97 -15.78 18.44 -0.40
CA GLN A 97 -16.74 18.36 -1.50
C GLN A 97 -16.07 18.31 -2.87
N TRP A 98 -15.10 19.20 -3.12
CA TRP A 98 -14.33 19.21 -4.36
C TRP A 98 -13.47 17.96 -4.52
N CYS A 99 -12.82 17.50 -3.45
CA CYS A 99 -12.03 16.27 -3.48
C CYS A 99 -12.88 15.06 -3.89
N TRP A 100 -14.05 14.87 -3.27
CA TRP A 100 -14.99 13.78 -3.62
C TRP A 100 -15.55 13.96 -5.04
N GLY A 101 -16.03 15.15 -5.36
CA GLY A 101 -16.65 15.44 -6.66
C GLY A 101 -15.69 15.22 -7.82
N CYS A 102 -14.47 15.75 -7.74
CA CYS A 102 -13.45 15.56 -8.77
C CYS A 102 -13.06 14.08 -8.92
N ARG A 103 -12.91 13.33 -7.82
CA ARG A 103 -12.61 11.89 -7.89
C ARG A 103 -13.75 11.12 -8.54
N ALA A 104 -15.00 11.42 -8.17
CA ALA A 104 -16.16 10.80 -8.81
C ALA A 104 -16.22 11.08 -10.32
N VAL A 105 -15.95 12.31 -10.75
CA VAL A 105 -15.88 12.66 -12.18
C VAL A 105 -14.78 11.87 -12.89
N ILE A 106 -13.56 11.84 -12.33
CA ILE A 106 -12.45 11.06 -12.91
C ILE A 106 -12.85 9.60 -13.04
N PHE A 107 -13.44 9.01 -11.99
CA PHE A 107 -13.78 7.58 -11.98
C PHE A 107 -14.83 7.26 -13.05
N VAL A 108 -15.90 8.06 -13.15
CA VAL A 108 -16.95 7.88 -14.17
C VAL A 108 -16.39 8.05 -15.57
N GLN A 109 -15.57 9.07 -15.80
CA GLN A 109 -15.06 9.41 -17.12
C GLN A 109 -13.92 8.49 -17.57
N GLU A 110 -13.19 7.88 -16.64
CA GLU A 110 -12.12 6.92 -16.95
C GLU A 110 -12.63 5.47 -17.09
N MET A 111 -13.89 5.16 -16.73
CA MET A 111 -14.50 3.83 -16.91
C MET A 111 -14.36 3.27 -18.33
N PRO A 112 -14.60 4.03 -19.42
CA PRO A 112 -14.45 3.51 -20.78
C PRO A 112 -13.03 3.04 -21.09
N HIS A 113 -12.01 3.57 -20.40
CA HIS A 113 -10.60 3.25 -20.63
C HIS A 113 -10.13 1.99 -19.92
N ILE A 114 -10.97 1.36 -19.10
CA ILE A 114 -10.62 0.12 -18.37
C ILE A 114 -10.21 -1.00 -19.32
N GLN A 115 -10.79 -1.04 -20.53
CA GLN A 115 -10.42 -2.04 -21.54
C GLN A 115 -8.96 -1.89 -22.00
N SER A 116 -8.42 -0.68 -21.96
CA SER A 116 -7.05 -0.36 -22.37
C SER A 116 -6.07 -0.36 -21.19
N ILE A 117 -6.55 -0.14 -19.97
CA ILE A 117 -5.73 -0.08 -18.75
C ILE A 117 -6.42 -0.90 -17.64
N PRO A 118 -6.23 -2.22 -17.59
CA PRO A 118 -6.84 -3.08 -16.57
C PRO A 118 -6.45 -2.70 -15.13
N GLU A 119 -5.26 -2.14 -14.93
CA GLU A 119 -4.77 -1.64 -13.64
C GLU A 119 -5.69 -0.55 -13.07
N LEU A 120 -6.33 0.21 -13.95
CA LEU A 120 -7.23 1.29 -13.61
C LEU A 120 -8.49 0.76 -12.92
N LEU A 121 -8.96 -0.43 -13.30
CA LEU A 121 -10.12 -1.07 -12.68
C LEU A 121 -9.87 -1.37 -11.20
N VAL A 122 -8.75 -2.01 -10.88
CA VAL A 122 -8.42 -2.39 -9.49
C VAL A 122 -8.29 -1.13 -8.63
N HIS A 123 -7.61 -0.10 -9.13
CA HIS A 123 -7.48 1.16 -8.42
C HIS A 123 -8.82 1.85 -8.17
N HIS A 124 -9.69 1.92 -9.18
CA HIS A 124 -11.01 2.51 -9.07
C HIS A 124 -11.93 1.73 -8.13
N MET A 125 -11.97 0.40 -8.26
CA MET A 125 -12.80 -0.44 -7.40
C MET A 125 -12.40 -0.35 -5.94
N LEU A 126 -11.10 -0.34 -5.62
CA LEU A 126 -10.63 -0.16 -4.25
C LEU A 126 -10.97 1.25 -3.72
N SER A 127 -10.88 2.27 -4.56
CA SER A 127 -11.22 3.64 -4.18
C SER A 127 -12.72 3.81 -3.91
N ILE A 128 -13.56 3.29 -4.81
CA ILE A 128 -15.03 3.32 -4.69
C ILE A 128 -15.47 2.48 -3.46
N ALA A 129 -14.90 1.29 -3.27
CA ALA A 129 -15.20 0.46 -2.10
C ALA A 129 -14.89 1.19 -0.78
N SER A 130 -13.77 1.90 -0.71
CA SER A 130 -13.42 2.71 0.46
C SER A 130 -14.38 3.90 0.65
N MET A 131 -14.79 4.59 -0.43
CA MET A 131 -15.83 5.63 -0.36
C MET A 131 -17.16 5.07 0.17
N LEU A 132 -17.59 3.92 -0.35
CA LEU A 132 -18.81 3.24 0.11
C LEU A 132 -18.67 2.81 1.56
N GLY A 133 -17.50 2.32 1.99
CA GLY A 133 -17.25 1.97 3.37
C GLY A 133 -17.34 3.18 4.31
N ILE A 134 -16.82 4.34 3.89
CA ILE A 134 -16.97 5.59 4.63
C ILE A 134 -18.44 5.97 4.80
N LEU A 135 -19.24 5.85 3.74
CA LEU A 135 -20.66 6.18 3.78
C LEU A 135 -21.45 5.17 4.63
N ALA A 136 -21.19 3.87 4.48
CA ALA A 136 -21.92 2.79 5.14
C ALA A 136 -21.63 2.73 6.65
N TRP A 137 -20.36 2.89 7.04
CA TRP A 137 -19.93 2.76 8.43
C TRP A 137 -19.60 4.09 9.12
N ARG A 138 -19.84 5.23 8.45
CA ARG A 138 -19.54 6.58 8.96
C ARG A 138 -18.08 6.67 9.41
N LEU A 139 -17.17 6.14 8.58
CA LEU A 139 -15.76 6.12 8.89
C LEU A 139 -15.16 7.53 8.77
N PRO A 140 -14.08 7.79 9.51
CA PRO A 140 -13.23 8.95 9.29
C PRO A 140 -12.84 9.11 7.82
N ARG A 141 -12.90 10.35 7.33
CA ARG A 141 -12.70 10.66 5.91
C ARG A 141 -11.27 11.08 5.58
N ARG A 142 -10.53 11.60 6.57
CA ARG A 142 -9.21 12.22 6.36
C ARG A 142 -8.17 11.24 5.81
N GLN A 143 -8.26 9.98 6.21
CA GLN A 143 -7.44 8.88 5.71
C GLN A 143 -7.57 8.74 4.20
N MET A 144 -8.79 8.81 3.67
CA MET A 144 -9.04 8.71 2.24
C MET A 144 -8.56 9.95 1.48
N TYR A 145 -8.73 11.14 2.06
CA TYR A 145 -8.17 12.37 1.50
C TYR A 145 -6.66 12.28 1.34
N LEU A 146 -5.97 11.72 2.35
CA LEU A 146 -4.52 11.53 2.31
C LEU A 146 -4.12 10.53 1.21
N MET A 147 -4.82 9.41 1.12
CA MET A 147 -4.60 8.44 0.06
C MET A 147 -4.76 9.08 -1.32
N TRP A 148 -5.81 9.86 -1.55
CA TRP A 148 -6.01 10.57 -2.82
C TRP A 148 -5.03 11.72 -3.08
N ALA A 149 -4.60 12.43 -2.04
CA ALA A 149 -3.58 13.47 -2.12
C ALA A 149 -2.19 12.88 -2.43
N SER A 150 -1.97 11.59 -2.19
CA SER A 150 -0.72 10.90 -2.48
C SER A 150 -0.58 10.38 -3.91
N LEU A 151 -1.59 10.58 -4.77
CA LEU A 151 -1.65 9.99 -6.11
C LEU A 151 -0.80 10.73 -7.17
N LEU A 152 0.19 11.52 -6.77
CA LEU A 152 1.06 12.29 -7.67
C LEU A 152 1.74 11.44 -8.76
N SER A 153 1.98 10.14 -8.52
CA SER A 153 2.54 9.26 -9.56
C SER A 153 1.61 9.06 -10.78
N GLU A 154 0.31 9.36 -10.68
CA GLU A 154 -0.60 9.30 -11.84
C GLU A 154 -0.20 10.26 -12.97
N PHE A 155 0.38 11.40 -12.64
CA PHE A 155 0.87 12.36 -13.64
C PHE A 155 1.98 11.77 -14.49
N VAL A 156 2.89 11.05 -13.84
CA VAL A 156 4.02 10.43 -14.52
C VAL A 156 3.55 9.23 -15.37
N THR A 157 2.58 8.44 -14.88
CA THR A 157 1.92 7.40 -15.70
C THR A 157 1.26 7.99 -16.94
N ASN A 158 0.49 9.07 -16.80
CA ASN A 158 -0.21 9.70 -17.90
C ASN A 158 0.77 10.33 -18.91
N ALA A 159 1.79 11.04 -18.43
CA ALA A 159 2.84 11.61 -19.28
C ALA A 159 3.59 10.50 -20.05
N ARG A 160 3.90 9.37 -19.40
CA ARG A 160 4.50 8.21 -20.06
C ARG A 160 3.59 7.68 -21.19
N MET A 161 2.29 7.56 -20.93
CA MET A 161 1.33 7.09 -21.92
C MET A 161 1.24 8.04 -23.12
N LEU A 162 1.14 9.35 -22.88
CA LEU A 162 1.11 10.37 -23.93
C LEU A 162 2.38 10.33 -24.79
N LEU A 163 3.56 10.31 -24.16
CA LEU A 163 4.83 10.20 -24.88
C LEU A 163 4.92 8.91 -25.71
N ARG A 164 4.38 7.79 -25.21
CA ARG A 164 4.31 6.53 -25.96
C ARG A 164 3.40 6.66 -27.18
N MET A 165 2.22 7.28 -27.04
CA MET A 165 1.29 7.50 -28.15
C MET A 165 1.84 8.44 -29.23
N HIS A 166 2.71 9.37 -28.84
CA HIS A 166 3.45 10.25 -29.76
C HIS A 166 4.74 9.65 -30.33
N GLY A 167 5.07 8.39 -30.01
CA GLY A 167 6.31 7.75 -30.46
C GLY A 167 7.60 8.37 -29.88
N ARG A 168 7.49 9.14 -28.79
CA ARG A 168 8.61 9.85 -28.14
C ARG A 168 9.21 9.08 -26.95
N MET A 169 8.78 7.84 -26.72
CA MET A 169 9.22 7.00 -25.61
C MET A 169 10.42 6.14 -25.99
N GLY A 170 11.63 6.72 -25.99
CA GLY A 170 12.88 5.97 -26.19
C GLY A 170 13.26 5.12 -24.96
N PRO A 171 14.19 4.15 -25.10
CA PRO A 171 14.57 3.23 -24.02
C PRO A 171 15.08 3.93 -22.74
N ALA A 172 15.94 4.94 -22.89
CA ALA A 172 16.48 5.69 -21.77
C ALA A 172 15.39 6.49 -21.03
N VAL A 173 14.48 7.11 -21.78
CA VAL A 173 13.34 7.85 -21.22
C VAL A 173 12.41 6.88 -20.47
N ALA A 174 12.08 5.74 -21.08
CA ALA A 174 11.24 4.71 -20.46
C ALA A 174 11.83 4.20 -19.13
N LYS A 175 13.15 4.01 -19.07
CA LYS A 175 13.86 3.65 -17.83
C LYS A 175 13.70 4.71 -16.75
N TRP A 176 13.96 5.98 -17.08
CA TRP A 176 13.82 7.08 -16.12
C TRP A 176 12.39 7.24 -15.61
N PHE A 177 11.40 7.17 -16.51
CA PHE A 177 9.99 7.17 -16.13
C PHE A 177 9.67 6.04 -15.16
N SER A 178 10.18 4.83 -15.40
CA SER A 178 9.92 3.68 -14.53
C SER A 178 10.57 3.86 -13.14
N LEU A 179 11.79 4.41 -13.07
CA LEU A 179 12.46 4.73 -11.80
C LEU A 179 11.72 5.82 -11.01
N ILE A 180 11.35 6.92 -11.68
CA ILE A 180 10.60 8.02 -11.06
C ILE A 180 9.26 7.48 -10.54
N MET A 181 8.56 6.66 -11.33
CA MET A 181 7.31 6.01 -10.91
C MET A 181 7.50 5.17 -9.66
N ALA A 182 8.51 4.30 -9.60
CA ALA A 182 8.78 3.48 -8.44
C ALA A 182 9.04 4.33 -7.18
N VAL A 183 9.86 5.38 -7.31
CA VAL A 183 10.15 6.31 -6.21
C VAL A 183 8.88 7.04 -5.76
N MET A 184 8.03 7.48 -6.69
CA MET A 184 6.80 8.19 -6.34
C MET A 184 5.74 7.27 -5.71
N ILE A 185 5.64 6.02 -6.16
CA ILE A 185 4.74 5.03 -5.55
C ILE A 185 5.17 4.80 -4.10
N VAL A 186 6.46 4.55 -3.86
CA VAL A 186 6.96 4.32 -2.50
C VAL A 186 6.86 5.59 -1.65
N GLY A 187 7.41 6.69 -2.13
CA GLY A 187 7.56 7.94 -1.39
C GLY A 187 6.24 8.62 -1.06
N PHE A 188 5.29 8.65 -2.00
CA PHE A 188 3.99 9.29 -1.80
C PHE A 188 2.90 8.28 -1.45
N ARG A 189 2.62 7.31 -2.34
CA ARG A 189 1.44 6.44 -2.18
C ARG A 189 1.56 5.49 -1.00
N MET A 190 2.64 4.71 -0.93
CA MET A 190 2.82 3.76 0.18
C MET A 190 2.91 4.51 1.51
N THR A 191 3.69 5.59 1.59
CA THR A 191 3.72 6.46 2.78
C THR A 191 2.33 6.97 3.17
N GLY A 192 1.56 7.48 2.22
CA GLY A 192 0.20 7.96 2.46
C GLY A 192 -0.72 6.87 3.01
N VAL A 193 -0.63 5.65 2.48
CA VAL A 193 -1.39 4.49 2.96
C VAL A 193 -0.95 4.07 4.36
N VAL A 194 0.36 4.06 4.67
CA VAL A 194 0.85 3.76 6.02
C VAL A 194 0.30 4.76 7.03
N VAL A 195 0.41 6.06 6.74
CA VAL A 195 -0.12 7.11 7.62
C VAL A 195 -1.64 7.00 7.76
N ALA A 196 -2.36 6.72 6.66
CA ALA A 196 -3.81 6.49 6.69
C ALA A 196 -4.19 5.28 7.58
N MET A 197 -3.44 4.17 7.51
CA MET A 197 -3.65 3.02 8.40
C MET A 197 -3.42 3.38 9.86
N LEU A 198 -2.34 4.10 10.18
CA LEU A 198 -2.05 4.57 11.54
C LEU A 198 -3.18 5.46 12.09
N TRP A 199 -3.70 6.36 11.26
CA TRP A 199 -4.87 7.18 11.61
C TRP A 199 -6.13 6.35 11.80
N SER A 200 -6.35 5.31 10.99
CA SER A 200 -7.48 4.37 11.18
C SER A 200 -7.41 3.68 12.54
N PHE A 201 -6.24 3.21 12.98
CA PHE A 201 -6.09 2.61 14.31
C PHE A 201 -6.34 3.58 15.46
N ARG A 202 -6.05 4.88 15.27
CA ARG A 202 -6.28 5.93 16.28
C ARG A 202 -7.70 6.48 16.33
N SER A 203 -8.52 6.19 15.30
CA SER A 203 -9.85 6.77 15.14
C SER A 203 -10.94 6.22 16.07
N GLY A 204 -10.64 5.20 16.86
CA GLY A 204 -11.64 4.45 17.62
C GLY A 204 -12.54 3.55 16.76
N THR A 205 -12.27 3.41 15.45
CA THR A 205 -12.95 2.42 14.60
C THR A 205 -12.63 1.01 15.09
N SER A 206 -13.64 0.16 15.26
CA SER A 206 -13.47 -1.22 15.75
C SER A 206 -14.33 -2.23 14.97
N GLY A 207 -14.10 -3.53 15.23
CA GLY A 207 -14.88 -4.62 14.65
C GLY A 207 -14.77 -4.72 13.12
N LEU A 208 -15.88 -5.09 12.48
CA LEU A 208 -15.95 -5.30 11.03
C LEU A 208 -15.58 -4.04 10.23
N ALA A 209 -15.95 -2.85 10.74
CA ALA A 209 -15.65 -1.58 10.07
C ALA A 209 -14.14 -1.32 10.01
N LEU A 210 -13.41 -1.63 11.08
CA LEU A 210 -11.94 -1.55 11.10
C LEU A 210 -11.34 -2.58 10.15
N PHE A 211 -11.83 -3.82 10.20
CA PHE A 211 -11.36 -4.90 9.35
C PHE A 211 -11.50 -4.58 7.86
N VAL A 212 -12.67 -4.09 7.43
CA VAL A 212 -12.88 -3.74 6.02
C VAL A 212 -12.02 -2.54 5.61
N ASN A 213 -11.92 -1.52 6.46
CA ASN A 213 -11.14 -0.31 6.14
C ASN A 213 -9.64 -0.61 6.03
N VAL A 214 -9.05 -1.20 7.09
CA VAL A 214 -7.62 -1.54 7.11
C VAL A 214 -7.32 -2.67 6.14
N GLY A 215 -8.19 -3.67 6.02
CA GLY A 215 -8.04 -4.75 5.04
C GLY A 215 -7.98 -4.22 3.61
N GLY A 216 -8.85 -3.26 3.26
CA GLY A 216 -8.80 -2.56 1.97
C GLY A 216 -7.48 -1.81 1.76
N MET A 217 -6.97 -1.12 2.79
CA MET A 217 -5.66 -0.45 2.74
C MET A 217 -4.50 -1.43 2.57
N VAL A 218 -4.54 -2.61 3.20
CA VAL A 218 -3.54 -3.67 3.04
C VAL A 218 -3.56 -4.24 1.63
N ILE A 219 -4.73 -4.52 1.07
CA ILE A 219 -4.87 -4.97 -0.33
C ILE A 219 -4.31 -3.91 -1.28
N TYR A 220 -4.64 -2.64 -1.04
CA TYR A 220 -4.12 -1.53 -1.83
C TYR A 220 -2.59 -1.40 -1.71
N MET A 221 -2.04 -1.58 -0.51
CA MET A 221 -0.59 -1.60 -0.27
C MET A 221 0.09 -2.74 -1.05
N ALA A 222 -0.46 -3.96 -1.00
CA ALA A 222 0.07 -5.09 -1.74
C ALA A 222 0.08 -4.83 -3.26
N TYR A 223 -0.98 -4.19 -3.77
CA TYR A 223 -1.04 -3.73 -5.16
C TYR A 223 0.04 -2.67 -5.47
N MET A 224 0.28 -1.68 -4.60
CA MET A 224 1.36 -0.69 -4.78
C MET A 224 2.76 -1.34 -4.76
N VAL A 225 2.97 -2.32 -3.88
CA VAL A 225 4.22 -3.10 -3.83
C VAL A 225 4.44 -3.81 -5.16
N LYS A 226 3.44 -4.55 -5.65
CA LYS A 226 3.50 -5.21 -6.96
C LYS A 226 3.83 -4.23 -8.09
N MET A 227 3.18 -3.06 -8.12
CA MET A 227 3.45 -2.03 -9.13
C MET A 227 4.88 -1.49 -9.04
N THR A 228 5.39 -1.29 -7.82
CA THR A 228 6.78 -0.85 -7.60
C THR A 228 7.78 -1.87 -8.16
N PHE A 229 7.57 -3.15 -7.87
CA PHE A 229 8.41 -4.23 -8.41
C PHE A 229 8.39 -4.24 -9.94
N TRP A 230 7.20 -4.09 -10.55
CA TRP A 230 7.07 -4.07 -11.99
C TRP A 230 7.80 -2.88 -12.63
N GLU A 231 7.71 -1.69 -12.03
CA GLU A 231 8.41 -0.51 -12.55
C GLU A 231 9.94 -0.63 -12.38
N LEU A 232 10.42 -1.21 -11.29
CA LEU A 232 11.85 -1.45 -11.09
C LEU A 232 12.39 -2.54 -12.04
N GLU A 233 11.60 -3.57 -12.34
CA GLU A 233 11.92 -4.56 -13.37
C GLU A 233 11.98 -3.92 -14.77
N ARG A 234 11.00 -3.09 -15.14
CA ARG A 234 11.00 -2.31 -16.40
C ARG A 234 12.20 -1.38 -16.52
N ALA A 235 12.70 -0.86 -15.39
CA ALA A 235 13.90 -0.04 -15.34
C ALA A 235 15.20 -0.86 -15.47
N GLY A 236 15.13 -2.20 -15.49
CA GLY A 236 16.29 -3.08 -15.44
C GLY A 236 17.01 -3.06 -14.10
N MET A 237 16.34 -2.61 -13.03
CA MET A 237 16.90 -2.60 -11.67
C MET A 237 16.63 -3.88 -10.92
N LEU A 238 15.58 -4.62 -11.29
CA LEU A 238 15.26 -5.90 -10.67
C LEU A 238 15.27 -6.97 -11.74
N SER A 239 15.87 -8.11 -11.42
CA SER A 239 15.57 -9.36 -12.10
C SER A 239 15.20 -10.42 -11.07
N PHE A 240 14.16 -11.19 -11.39
CA PHE A 240 13.75 -12.33 -10.61
C PHE A 240 14.42 -13.57 -11.19
N ASP A 241 15.44 -14.06 -10.50
CA ASP A 241 16.02 -15.36 -10.80
C ASP A 241 15.25 -16.40 -9.98
N MET A 242 14.28 -17.04 -10.62
CA MET A 242 13.47 -18.12 -10.02
C MET A 242 14.17 -19.48 -10.12
N VAL A 243 15.39 -19.55 -10.65
CA VAL A 243 16.19 -20.76 -10.70
C VAL A 243 16.78 -21.01 -9.31
N LYS A 244 16.18 -21.97 -8.60
CA LYS A 244 16.37 -22.29 -7.17
C LYS A 244 17.78 -21.96 -6.61
N PRO A 245 17.89 -21.20 -5.49
CA PRO A 245 16.82 -20.54 -4.75
C PRO A 245 16.35 -19.24 -5.42
N ALA A 246 15.09 -18.85 -5.18
CA ALA A 246 14.53 -17.63 -5.76
C ALA A 246 15.22 -16.38 -5.19
N VAL A 247 15.88 -15.62 -6.06
CA VAL A 247 16.68 -14.44 -5.70
C VAL A 247 16.17 -13.23 -6.46
N LEU A 248 16.01 -12.14 -5.73
CA LEU A 248 15.84 -10.80 -6.27
C LEU A 248 17.23 -10.19 -6.49
N VAL A 249 17.61 -9.98 -7.75
CA VAL A 249 18.86 -9.29 -8.08
C VAL A 249 18.57 -7.80 -8.25
N VAL A 250 19.12 -6.97 -7.37
CA VAL A 250 18.95 -5.52 -7.38
C VAL A 250 20.18 -4.86 -8.01
N ALA A 251 19.94 -4.09 -9.08
CA ALA A 251 20.92 -3.32 -9.84
C ALA A 251 22.16 -4.14 -10.26
N ASN A 252 21.98 -5.44 -10.55
CA ASN A 252 23.04 -6.40 -10.86
C ASN A 252 24.16 -6.51 -9.81
N ARG A 253 23.94 -6.02 -8.58
CA ARG A 253 24.95 -5.98 -7.50
C ARG A 253 24.51 -6.74 -6.27
N TRP A 254 23.25 -6.57 -5.85
CA TRP A 254 22.76 -7.14 -4.62
C TRP A 254 21.88 -8.34 -4.92
N ARG A 255 22.18 -9.48 -4.29
CA ARG A 255 21.36 -10.69 -4.38
C ARG A 255 20.59 -10.85 -3.09
N VAL A 256 19.30 -10.50 -3.12
CA VAL A 256 18.41 -10.62 -1.97
C VAL A 256 17.62 -11.91 -2.10
N SER A 257 17.76 -12.81 -1.14
CA SER A 257 16.97 -14.04 -1.10
C SER A 257 15.51 -13.72 -0.80
N LEU A 258 14.58 -14.12 -1.67
CA LEU A 258 13.15 -13.94 -1.42
C LEU A 258 12.71 -14.70 -0.16
N PHE A 259 13.32 -15.86 0.10
CA PHE A 259 13.13 -16.60 1.35
C PHE A 259 13.52 -15.76 2.57
N GLY A 260 14.63 -15.01 2.50
CA GLY A 260 15.05 -14.13 3.59
C GLY A 260 14.08 -12.97 3.82
N VAL A 261 13.53 -12.40 2.74
CA VAL A 261 12.50 -11.34 2.82
C VAL A 261 11.21 -11.87 3.44
N MET A 262 10.72 -13.03 2.98
CA MET A 262 9.51 -13.66 3.52
C MET A 262 9.69 -14.02 5.00
N LEU A 263 10.85 -14.58 5.37
CA LEU A 263 11.18 -14.89 6.76
C LEU A 263 11.18 -13.62 7.62
N GLY A 264 11.80 -12.53 7.16
CA GLY A 264 11.79 -11.24 7.85
C GLY A 264 10.37 -10.68 8.03
N ALA A 265 9.53 -10.77 7.00
CA ALA A 265 8.13 -10.37 7.09
C ALA A 265 7.34 -11.23 8.09
N GLY A 266 7.57 -12.55 8.11
CA GLY A 266 6.97 -13.47 9.08
C GLY A 266 7.37 -13.14 10.52
N PHE A 267 8.65 -12.78 10.75
CA PHE A 267 9.11 -12.30 12.06
C PHE A 267 8.35 -11.04 12.51
N LEU A 268 8.21 -10.04 11.64
CA LEU A 268 7.49 -8.81 11.96
C LEU A 268 5.99 -9.06 12.20
N ALA A 269 5.36 -9.94 11.42
CA ALA A 269 3.96 -10.32 11.61
C ALA A 269 3.76 -11.06 12.95
N THR A 270 4.67 -11.96 13.29
CA THR A 270 4.68 -12.68 14.56
C THR A 270 4.87 -11.72 15.73
N GLU A 271 5.76 -10.73 15.61
CA GLU A 271 5.99 -9.70 16.61
C GLU A 271 4.73 -8.86 16.86
N ALA A 272 4.12 -8.34 15.78
CA ALA A 272 2.91 -7.53 15.87
C ALA A 272 1.75 -8.32 16.48
N SER A 273 1.58 -9.58 16.08
CA SER A 273 0.58 -10.48 16.64
C SER A 273 0.85 -10.77 18.12
N ALA A 274 2.10 -11.08 18.49
CA ALA A 274 2.46 -11.36 19.87
C ALA A 274 2.24 -10.15 20.78
N LEU A 275 2.57 -8.95 20.29
CA LEU A 275 2.27 -7.69 21.00
C LEU A 275 0.77 -7.50 21.19
N PHE A 276 -0.03 -7.75 20.15
CA PHE A 276 -1.49 -7.64 20.22
C PHE A 276 -2.11 -8.63 21.21
N VAL A 277 -1.71 -9.91 21.14
CA VAL A 277 -2.17 -10.96 22.06
C VAL A 277 -1.75 -10.65 23.50
N TYR A 278 -0.51 -10.17 23.69
CA TYR A 278 0.00 -9.78 24.99
C TYR A 278 -0.81 -8.64 25.60
N GLN A 279 -1.08 -7.58 24.83
CA GLN A 279 -1.94 -6.45 25.27
C GLN A 279 -3.36 -6.91 25.62
N ALA A 280 -3.96 -7.75 24.78
CA ALA A 280 -5.29 -8.31 25.03
C ALA A 280 -5.32 -9.13 26.33
N SER A 281 -4.24 -9.86 26.65
CA SER A 281 -4.14 -10.69 27.86
C SER A 281 -3.98 -9.88 29.16
N GLN A 282 -3.40 -8.67 29.08
CA GLN A 282 -3.14 -7.82 30.25
C GLN A 282 -4.28 -6.82 30.54
N GLY A 283 -5.31 -6.77 29.69
CA GLY A 283 -6.50 -5.93 29.91
C GLY A 283 -6.24 -4.42 29.85
N GLY A 284 -5.14 -3.97 29.21
CA GLY A 284 -4.74 -2.56 29.20
C GLY A 284 -3.97 -2.14 27.95
N VAL A 285 -3.90 -0.81 27.74
CA VAL A 285 -3.08 -0.19 26.70
C VAL A 285 -1.67 0.02 27.27
N ASN A 286 -0.71 -0.77 26.80
CA ASN A 286 0.69 -0.65 27.23
C ASN A 286 1.20 0.78 27.04
N SER A 287 2.01 1.25 28.00
CA SER A 287 2.71 2.53 27.83
C SER A 287 3.65 2.48 26.62
N ALA A 288 3.95 3.64 26.00
CA ALA A 288 4.88 3.68 24.86
C ALA A 288 6.28 3.09 25.20
N VAL A 289 6.69 3.22 26.47
CA VAL A 289 7.93 2.66 27.01
C VAL A 289 7.86 1.13 27.03
N GLU A 290 6.74 0.58 27.47
CA GLU A 290 6.53 -0.87 27.55
C GLU A 290 6.44 -1.50 26.15
N VAL A 291 5.80 -0.85 25.18
CA VAL A 291 5.79 -1.30 23.78
C VAL A 291 7.21 -1.34 23.22
N HIS A 292 8.01 -0.29 23.47
CA HIS A 292 9.40 -0.24 23.04
C HIS A 292 10.25 -1.36 23.67
N ASP A 293 10.05 -1.64 24.96
CA ASP A 293 10.77 -2.71 25.67
C ASP A 293 10.38 -4.10 25.15
N ILE A 294 9.10 -4.30 24.79
CA ILE A 294 8.63 -5.55 24.17
C ILE A 294 9.24 -5.77 22.79
N VAL A 295 9.25 -4.73 21.94
CA VAL A 295 9.89 -4.76 20.61
C VAL A 295 11.38 -5.09 20.74
N ARG A 296 12.07 -4.42 21.67
CA ARG A 296 13.48 -4.69 21.94
C ARG A 296 13.72 -6.12 22.41
N ALA A 297 12.88 -6.63 23.31
CA ALA A 297 12.95 -8.01 23.78
C ALA A 297 12.75 -9.00 22.62
N PHE A 298 11.78 -8.75 21.74
CA PHE A 298 11.53 -9.60 20.57
C PHE A 298 12.73 -9.64 19.62
N LEU A 299 13.33 -8.49 19.31
CA LEU A 299 14.54 -8.41 18.48
C LEU A 299 15.71 -9.19 19.09
N GLN A 300 15.89 -9.11 20.41
CA GLN A 300 16.91 -9.91 21.11
C GLN A 300 16.63 -11.40 21.02
N VAL A 301 15.38 -11.83 21.21
CA VAL A 301 14.97 -13.23 21.08
C VAL A 301 15.17 -13.74 19.64
N ALA A 302 14.81 -12.95 18.64
CA ALA A 302 15.01 -13.29 17.23
C ALA A 302 16.50 -13.42 16.89
N ALA A 303 17.33 -12.48 17.35
CA ALA A 303 18.78 -12.53 17.16
C ALA A 303 19.40 -13.76 17.85
N ALA A 304 18.99 -14.05 19.09
CA ALA A 304 19.45 -15.22 19.83
C ALA A 304 19.01 -16.53 19.17
N GLY A 305 17.77 -16.58 18.65
CA GLY A 305 17.26 -17.73 17.92
C GLY A 305 18.01 -17.98 16.61
N LEU A 306 18.29 -16.92 15.83
CA LEU A 306 19.09 -17.03 14.61
C LEU A 306 20.53 -17.48 14.93
N PHE A 307 21.15 -16.89 15.95
CA PHE A 307 22.49 -17.25 16.38
C PHE A 307 22.55 -18.70 16.91
N GLY A 308 21.63 -19.08 17.78
CA GLY A 308 21.52 -20.45 18.29
C GLY A 308 21.33 -21.46 17.16
N SER A 309 20.42 -21.16 16.23
CA SER A 309 20.18 -21.97 15.03
C SER A 309 21.43 -22.14 14.16
N TYR A 310 22.23 -21.08 14.01
CA TYR A 310 23.49 -21.12 13.28
C TYR A 310 24.57 -21.93 14.01
N VAL A 311 24.70 -21.75 15.32
CA VAL A 311 25.73 -22.41 16.15
C VAL A 311 25.45 -23.90 16.36
N THR A 312 24.18 -24.30 16.47
CA THR A 312 23.82 -25.72 16.65
C THR A 312 23.68 -26.48 15.33
N ALA A 313 23.65 -25.79 14.18
CA ALA A 313 23.58 -26.46 12.88
C ALA A 313 24.78 -27.37 12.62
N PRO A 314 26.04 -27.00 12.90
CA PRO A 314 27.19 -27.90 12.80
C PRO A 314 27.13 -29.11 13.76
N THR A 315 26.68 -28.93 15.00
CA THR A 315 26.64 -30.01 15.99
C THR A 315 25.58 -31.04 15.67
N MET A 316 24.41 -30.61 15.18
CA MET A 316 23.37 -31.54 14.71
C MET A 316 23.82 -32.37 13.50
N ARG A 317 24.80 -31.93 12.70
CA ARG A 317 25.37 -32.74 11.61
C ARG A 317 26.09 -33.99 12.12
N LEU A 318 26.53 -34.00 13.38
CA LEU A 318 27.17 -35.17 14.00
C LEU A 318 26.16 -36.22 14.45
N PHE A 319 24.88 -35.83 14.65
CA PHE A 319 23.83 -36.71 15.17
C PHE A 319 22.81 -37.16 14.11
N VAL A 320 22.70 -36.44 12.99
CA VAL A 320 21.86 -36.86 11.85
C VAL A 320 22.66 -37.86 11.01
N VAL A 321 22.41 -39.15 11.24
CA VAL A 321 22.91 -40.25 10.40
C VAL A 321 22.59 -39.95 8.95
N SER A 322 23.59 -40.13 8.09
CA SER A 322 23.59 -39.92 6.64
C SER A 322 22.55 -40.79 5.92
N GLY A 323 21.26 -40.51 6.13
CA GLY A 323 20.15 -41.08 5.38
C GLY A 323 19.81 -40.20 4.19
N GLY A 324 20.48 -40.44 3.06
CA GLY A 324 19.90 -40.18 1.73
C GLY A 324 19.88 -38.74 1.21
N THR A 325 20.85 -37.88 1.50
CA THR A 325 21.03 -36.65 0.70
C THR A 325 22.20 -36.82 -0.27
N GLU A 326 21.93 -37.53 -1.37
CA GLU A 326 22.74 -37.42 -2.59
C GLU A 326 22.75 -35.94 -3.02
N GLY A 327 23.89 -35.26 -2.83
CA GLY A 327 24.07 -33.86 -3.26
C GLY A 327 24.57 -32.85 -2.20
N GLY A 328 24.96 -33.28 -0.99
CA GLY A 328 25.97 -32.59 -0.18
C GLY A 328 25.70 -31.13 0.23
N LYS A 329 24.45 -30.73 0.47
CA LYS A 329 24.13 -29.42 1.09
C LYS A 329 23.40 -29.62 2.41
N TYR A 330 24.17 -29.65 3.50
CA TYR A 330 23.63 -29.62 4.84
C TYR A 330 22.89 -28.31 5.13
N PRO A 331 21.81 -28.33 5.92
CA PRO A 331 21.13 -27.11 6.33
C PRO A 331 22.10 -26.19 7.08
N LYS A 332 22.02 -24.89 6.79
CA LYS A 332 22.84 -23.84 7.43
C LYS A 332 22.27 -23.38 8.78
N LEU A 333 21.06 -23.81 9.11
CA LEU A 333 20.28 -23.40 10.27
C LEU A 333 19.61 -24.64 10.89
N CYS A 334 19.49 -24.65 12.21
CA CYS A 334 18.91 -25.72 13.02
C CYS A 334 17.75 -25.16 13.86
N LEU A 335 16.53 -25.54 13.49
CA LEU A 335 15.32 -25.06 14.17
C LEU A 335 15.29 -25.37 15.69
N PRO A 336 15.59 -26.60 16.16
CA PRO A 336 15.59 -26.89 17.59
C PRO A 336 16.55 -26.00 18.40
N GLY A 337 17.77 -25.79 17.92
CA GLY A 337 18.75 -24.94 18.62
C GLY A 337 18.38 -23.47 18.60
N GLY A 338 17.72 -23.00 17.53
CA GLY A 338 17.14 -21.67 17.49
C GLY A 338 16.00 -21.48 18.48
N LEU A 339 15.06 -22.44 18.54
CA LEU A 339 13.94 -22.40 19.49
C LEU A 339 14.42 -22.44 20.94
N LEU A 340 15.42 -23.28 21.24
CA LEU A 340 16.03 -23.34 22.57
C LEU A 340 16.69 -22.01 22.93
N ALA A 341 17.53 -21.45 22.05
CA ALA A 341 18.22 -20.18 22.31
C ALA A 341 17.24 -18.99 22.44
N ALA A 342 16.19 -18.95 21.62
CA ALA A 342 15.14 -17.96 21.71
C ALA A 342 14.38 -18.06 23.05
N SER A 343 13.97 -19.26 23.43
CA SER A 343 13.19 -19.51 24.66
C SER A 343 14.02 -19.24 25.91
N THR A 344 15.29 -19.66 25.95
CA THR A 344 16.18 -19.38 27.10
C THR A 344 16.49 -17.89 27.21
N THR A 345 16.71 -17.20 26.10
CA THR A 345 16.89 -15.74 26.10
C THR A 345 15.64 -15.06 26.63
N LEU A 346 14.45 -15.49 26.23
CA LEU A 346 13.20 -14.88 26.70
C LEU A 346 12.95 -15.08 28.20
N LEU A 347 13.27 -16.26 28.71
CA LEU A 347 13.00 -16.61 30.10
C LEU A 347 14.08 -16.09 31.07
N TYR A 348 15.33 -16.01 30.64
CA TYR A 348 16.47 -15.80 31.54
C TYR A 348 17.29 -14.54 31.23
N SER A 349 17.07 -13.85 30.10
CA SER A 349 17.85 -12.65 29.80
C SER A 349 17.58 -11.53 30.81
N PRO A 350 18.61 -10.95 31.44
CA PRO A 350 18.47 -9.77 32.29
C PRO A 350 18.16 -8.50 31.48
N ALA A 351 18.31 -8.55 30.15
CA ALA A 351 18.03 -7.42 29.26
C ALA A 351 16.53 -7.22 28.97
N ILE A 352 15.68 -8.17 29.36
CA ILE A 352 14.22 -8.06 29.26
C ILE A 352 13.70 -7.39 30.53
N ALA A 353 13.02 -6.26 30.33
CA ALA A 353 12.49 -5.43 31.41
C ALA A 353 11.64 -6.25 32.39
N ALA A 354 11.82 -6.00 33.69
CA ALA A 354 11.09 -6.71 34.75
C ALA A 354 9.57 -6.45 34.73
N SER A 355 9.14 -5.37 34.06
CA SER A 355 7.73 -5.07 33.80
C SER A 355 7.05 -6.08 32.87
N ILE A 356 7.82 -6.78 32.02
CA ILE A 356 7.26 -7.73 31.06
C ILE A 356 7.12 -9.10 31.73
N SER A 357 5.88 -9.58 31.84
CA SER A 357 5.61 -10.94 32.29
C SER A 357 6.14 -11.95 31.26
N ARG A 358 7.33 -12.50 31.52
CA ARG A 358 8.06 -13.41 30.61
C ARG A 358 7.25 -14.62 30.15
N VAL A 359 6.45 -15.19 31.04
CA VAL A 359 5.62 -16.37 30.75
C VAL A 359 4.45 -16.01 29.82
N HIS A 360 3.74 -14.92 30.09
CA HIS A 360 2.66 -14.44 29.23
C HIS A 360 3.18 -14.00 27.86
N PHE A 361 4.35 -13.36 27.83
CA PHE A 361 4.96 -12.95 26.58
C PHE A 361 5.43 -14.16 25.76
N LEU A 362 6.05 -15.18 26.39
CA LEU A 362 6.38 -16.45 25.72
C LEU A 362 5.14 -17.12 25.14
N ALA A 363 4.05 -17.22 25.92
CA ALA A 363 2.80 -17.79 25.44
C ALA A 363 2.23 -17.00 24.24
N SER A 364 2.30 -15.67 24.28
CA SER A 364 1.84 -14.79 23.19
C SER A 364 2.67 -14.99 21.91
N VAL A 365 3.99 -15.15 22.04
CA VAL A 365 4.87 -15.47 20.91
C VAL A 365 4.56 -16.86 20.35
N VAL A 366 4.41 -17.88 21.21
CA VAL A 366 4.10 -19.26 20.80
C VAL A 366 2.78 -19.33 20.03
N VAL A 367 1.74 -18.64 20.51
CA VAL A 367 0.44 -18.57 19.82
C VAL A 367 0.54 -17.84 18.47
N SER A 368 1.52 -16.93 18.32
CA SER A 368 1.73 -16.15 17.10
C SER A 368 2.68 -16.82 16.09
N LEU A 369 3.42 -17.86 16.48
CA LEU A 369 4.35 -18.60 15.62
C LEU A 369 3.75 -19.15 14.31
N PRO A 370 2.47 -19.54 14.21
CA PRO A 370 1.88 -19.98 12.94
C PRO A 370 1.88 -18.93 11.82
N LEU A 371 2.25 -17.67 12.11
CA LEU A 371 2.38 -16.57 11.14
C LEU A 371 3.80 -16.48 10.52
N LEU A 372 4.72 -17.35 10.95
CA LEU A 372 6.13 -17.42 10.56
C LEU A 372 6.35 -18.60 9.61
#